data_AF-A0A0C2UV38-F1
#
_entry.id   AF-A0A0C2UV38-F1
#
_cell.length_a   1.000
_cell.length_b   1.000
_cell.length_c   1.000
_cell.angle_alpha   90.00
_cell.angle_beta   90.00
_cell.angle_gamma   90.00
#
_symmetry.space_group_name_H-M   'P 1'
#
loop_
_entity.id
_entity.type
_entity.pdbx_description
1 polymer ?
#
loop_
_entity_poly.entity_id
_entity_poly.type
_entity_poly.pdbx_seq_one_letter_code
_entity_poly.pdbx_strand_id
1 'polypeptide(L)'
;MQELFKEIHQVWLATLHAGFISKTSSRVTLYNFSDIFWRHFGWIENYFIRNEIHYNYDIPQVALRVEKLSYLYNDIINRLKKIQTKLESIDDLRIKERINSDIIYIVEALKLLEDEEVTAFSMNRQYNDMELSDEARDALTLFLFEESYKEYELILVYNYSKANSNSAFLNRIYEILIGESVFHLRSFGEMMATMGILAVPRMVMEEIYKFEDLEQFLLGGIDEERKAKENCKALSNAVSQTNAHFASFFEFINNQENYHIALMQEALTYILSQKENI
;
A
#
# COMPACT_ATOMS: atom_id res chain seq x y z
N MET A 1 -11.70 2.33 20.81
CA MET A 1 -10.47 2.95 20.30
C MET A 1 -9.75 2.06 19.30
N GLN A 2 -9.39 0.81 19.62
CA GLN A 2 -8.78 -0.13 18.66
C GLN A 2 -9.58 -0.30 17.35
N GLU A 3 -10.92 -0.31 17.43
CA GLU A 3 -11.76 -0.33 16.22
C GLU A 3 -11.59 0.89 15.32
N LEU A 4 -11.30 2.07 15.89
CA LEU A 4 -11.10 3.30 15.11
C LEU A 4 -9.85 3.17 14.23
N PHE A 5 -8.76 2.62 14.79
CA PHE A 5 -7.53 2.36 14.05
C PHE A 5 -7.77 1.42 12.86
N LYS A 6 -8.46 0.30 13.11
CA LYS A 6 -8.85 -0.68 12.08
C LYS A 6 -9.77 -0.09 11.01
N GLU A 7 -10.69 0.79 11.39
CA GLU A 7 -11.61 1.44 10.45
C GLU A 7 -10.90 2.47 9.57
N ILE A 8 -9.93 3.22 10.10
CA ILE A 8 -9.09 4.12 9.32
C ILE A 8 -8.22 3.32 8.33
N HIS A 9 -7.66 2.19 8.76
CA HIS A 9 -6.95 1.29 7.85
C HIS A 9 -7.87 0.83 6.70
N GLN A 10 -9.06 0.34 7.00
CA GLN A 10 -10.01 -0.11 5.98
C GLN A 10 -10.41 1.00 5.01
N VAL A 11 -10.61 2.24 5.48
CA VAL A 11 -10.98 3.35 4.59
C VAL A 11 -9.83 3.80 3.72
N TRP A 12 -8.58 3.76 4.22
CA TRP A 12 -7.39 3.96 3.40
C TRP A 12 -7.33 2.94 2.27
N LEU A 13 -7.44 1.64 2.58
CA LEU A 13 -7.43 0.58 1.56
C LEU A 13 -8.57 0.70 0.55
N ALA A 14 -9.80 0.93 1.01
CA ALA A 14 -10.95 1.08 0.13
C ALA A 14 -10.78 2.26 -0.83
N THR A 15 -10.27 3.39 -0.32
CA THR A 15 -10.04 4.60 -1.13
C THR A 15 -8.88 4.41 -2.11
N LEU A 16 -7.79 3.79 -1.67
CA LEU A 16 -6.64 3.46 -2.52
C LEU A 16 -7.06 2.58 -3.70
N HIS A 17 -7.83 1.52 -3.43
CA HIS A 17 -8.29 0.61 -4.48
C HIS A 17 -9.37 1.23 -5.38
N ALA A 18 -10.22 2.11 -4.84
CA ALA A 18 -11.10 2.90 -5.70
C ALA A 18 -10.28 3.71 -6.73
N GLY A 19 -9.12 4.23 -6.32
CA GLY A 19 -8.15 4.86 -7.20
C GLY A 19 -7.61 3.91 -8.28
N PHE A 20 -7.22 2.68 -7.91
CA PHE A 20 -6.78 1.66 -8.88
C PHE A 20 -7.85 1.35 -9.93
N ILE A 21 -9.13 1.34 -9.53
CA ILE A 21 -10.26 0.99 -10.38
C ILE A 21 -10.66 2.14 -11.32
N SER A 22 -10.65 3.37 -10.84
CA SER A 22 -11.08 4.55 -11.61
C SER A 22 -10.23 4.75 -12.86
N LYS A 23 -10.86 5.07 -13.99
CA LYS A 23 -10.21 5.37 -15.27
C LYS A 23 -10.33 6.85 -15.67
N THR A 24 -11.04 7.63 -14.88
CA THR A 24 -11.27 9.07 -15.11
C THR A 24 -10.34 9.93 -14.25
N SER A 25 -10.58 11.25 -14.25
CA SER A 25 -9.93 12.20 -13.35
C SER A 25 -10.21 11.92 -11.86
N SER A 26 -11.27 11.16 -11.54
CA SER A 26 -11.59 10.71 -10.18
C SER A 26 -10.43 9.96 -9.52
N ARG A 27 -9.61 9.24 -10.30
CA ARG A 27 -8.40 8.54 -9.83
C ARG A 27 -7.47 9.44 -9.00
N VAL A 28 -7.14 10.62 -9.52
CA VAL A 28 -6.20 11.54 -8.85
C VAL A 28 -6.77 12.00 -7.51
N THR A 29 -8.07 12.32 -7.48
CA THR A 29 -8.77 12.70 -6.25
C THR A 29 -8.75 11.56 -5.22
N LEU A 30 -9.03 10.33 -5.65
CA LEU A 30 -9.03 9.16 -4.79
C LEU A 30 -7.64 8.87 -4.21
N TYR A 31 -6.57 9.01 -5.00
CA TYR A 31 -5.20 8.89 -4.48
C TYR A 31 -4.85 9.98 -3.48
N ASN A 32 -5.22 11.24 -3.75
CA ASN A 32 -5.01 12.32 -2.80
C ASN A 32 -5.75 12.06 -1.47
N PHE A 33 -6.96 11.51 -1.52
CA PHE A 33 -7.73 11.15 -0.32
C PHE A 33 -7.12 9.94 0.40
N SER A 34 -6.68 8.92 -0.34
CA SER A 34 -5.92 7.81 0.21
C SER A 34 -4.67 8.30 0.98
N ASP A 35 -3.93 9.27 0.43
CA ASP A 35 -2.76 9.84 1.11
C ASP A 35 -3.11 10.63 2.37
N ILE A 36 -4.29 11.26 2.40
CA ILE A 36 -4.82 11.86 3.64
C ILE A 36 -5.10 10.78 4.68
N PHE A 37 -5.77 9.69 4.29
CA PHE A 37 -6.09 8.60 5.20
C PHE A 37 -4.85 7.85 5.69
N TRP A 38 -3.81 7.73 4.86
CA TRP A 38 -2.52 7.21 5.29
C TRP A 38 -1.90 8.07 6.41
N ARG A 39 -1.98 9.40 6.28
CA ARG A 39 -1.55 10.31 7.37
C ARG A 39 -2.42 10.17 8.62
N HIS A 40 -3.74 10.07 8.47
CA HIS A 40 -4.64 9.84 9.61
C HIS A 40 -4.28 8.56 10.34
N PHE A 41 -4.00 7.49 9.60
CA PHE A 41 -3.57 6.21 10.13
C PHE A 41 -2.31 6.34 10.99
N GLY A 42 -1.25 6.97 10.47
CA GLY A 42 -0.02 7.23 11.21
C GLY A 42 -0.21 8.17 12.41
N TRP A 43 -1.12 9.15 12.35
CA TRP A 43 -1.41 10.02 13.51
C TRP A 43 -2.07 9.24 14.65
N ILE A 44 -3.03 8.37 14.33
CA ILE A 44 -3.70 7.53 15.32
C ILE A 44 -2.73 6.50 15.89
N GLU A 45 -1.87 5.89 15.08
CA GLU A 45 -0.83 5.00 15.55
C GLU A 45 0.08 5.68 16.58
N ASN A 46 0.58 6.88 16.25
CA ASN A 46 1.41 7.67 17.17
C ASN A 46 0.67 8.05 18.45
N TYR A 47 -0.63 8.37 18.36
CA TYR A 47 -1.46 8.60 19.54
C TYR A 47 -1.55 7.34 20.41
N PHE A 48 -1.71 6.16 19.82
CA PHE A 48 -1.79 4.90 20.56
C PHE A 48 -0.47 4.60 21.27
N ILE A 49 0.67 4.74 20.58
CA ILE A 49 2.00 4.52 21.16
C ILE A 49 2.22 5.45 22.37
N ARG A 50 1.92 6.75 22.23
CA ARG A 50 2.11 7.74 23.31
C ARG A 50 1.24 7.51 24.54
N ASN A 51 0.09 6.84 24.36
CA ASN A 51 -0.85 6.55 25.42
C ASN A 51 -0.80 5.07 25.86
N GLU A 52 0.24 4.32 25.43
CA GLU A 52 0.43 2.91 25.77
C GLU A 52 -0.78 2.01 25.40
N ILE A 53 -1.46 2.35 24.30
CA ILE A 53 -2.64 1.64 23.82
C ILE A 53 -2.20 0.59 22.81
N HIS A 54 -2.48 -0.67 23.12
CA HIS A 54 -2.22 -1.78 22.20
C HIS A 54 -2.99 -1.63 20.87
N TYR A 55 -2.31 -1.87 19.75
CA TYR A 55 -2.89 -1.94 18.40
C TYR A 55 -2.29 -3.09 17.58
N ASN A 56 -3.00 -3.44 16.51
CA ASN A 56 -2.54 -4.35 15.47
C ASN A 56 -3.18 -3.97 14.12
N TYR A 57 -2.60 -4.49 13.04
CA TYR A 57 -3.08 -4.29 11.67
C TYR A 57 -4.14 -5.31 11.22
N ASP A 58 -4.62 -6.16 12.11
CA ASP A 58 -5.64 -7.16 11.81
C ASP A 58 -6.95 -6.48 11.43
N ILE A 59 -7.30 -6.56 10.14
CA ILE A 59 -8.55 -6.06 9.60
C ILE A 59 -9.29 -7.18 8.87
N PRO A 60 -10.64 -7.19 8.90
CA PRO A 60 -11.42 -8.04 8.01
C PRO A 60 -11.15 -7.65 6.55
N GLN A 61 -11.41 -8.60 5.65
CA GLN A 61 -11.33 -8.35 4.22
C GLN A 61 -12.20 -7.17 3.81
N VAL A 62 -11.62 -6.23 3.07
CA VAL A 62 -12.35 -5.08 2.52
C VAL A 62 -13.12 -5.54 1.28
N ALA A 63 -14.45 -5.38 1.29
CA ALA A 63 -15.28 -5.73 0.15
C ALA A 63 -15.19 -4.66 -0.95
N LEU A 64 -14.57 -5.00 -2.08
CA LEU A 64 -14.37 -4.06 -3.19
C LEU A 64 -15.06 -4.45 -4.50
N ARG A 65 -15.54 -5.69 -4.60
CA ARG A 65 -16.18 -6.17 -5.81
C ARG A 65 -17.57 -5.54 -5.94
N VAL A 66 -17.68 -4.59 -6.86
CA VAL A 66 -18.90 -3.85 -7.17
C VAL A 66 -19.04 -3.74 -8.68
N GLU A 67 -20.26 -3.48 -9.17
CA GLU A 67 -20.52 -3.21 -10.59
C GLU A 67 -20.20 -1.77 -10.96
N LYS A 68 -20.42 -0.84 -10.02
CA LYS A 68 -20.28 0.61 -10.22
C LYS A 68 -19.43 1.25 -9.15
N LEU A 69 -18.62 2.21 -9.56
CA LEU A 69 -17.69 2.89 -8.65
C LEU A 69 -18.42 3.74 -7.59
N SER A 70 -19.60 4.27 -7.92
CA SER A 70 -20.48 4.93 -6.95
C SER A 70 -20.89 4.04 -5.76
N TYR A 71 -20.96 2.71 -5.92
CA TYR A 71 -21.21 1.81 -4.80
C TYR A 71 -20.04 1.82 -3.81
N LEU A 72 -18.82 1.85 -4.33
CA LEU A 72 -17.61 1.94 -3.50
C LEU A 72 -17.49 3.33 -2.84
N TYR A 73 -17.84 4.41 -3.54
CA TYR A 73 -17.87 5.76 -2.95
C TYR A 73 -18.85 5.83 -1.77
N ASN A 74 -20.04 5.24 -1.91
CA ASN A 74 -21.02 5.18 -0.83
C ASN A 74 -20.54 4.33 0.36
N ASP A 75 -19.85 3.21 0.11
CA ASP A 75 -19.22 2.42 1.17
C ASP A 75 -18.16 3.24 1.93
N ILE A 76 -17.27 3.92 1.20
CA ILE A 76 -16.26 4.81 1.77
C ILE A 76 -16.93 5.91 2.63
N ILE A 77 -17.96 6.59 2.10
CA ILE A 77 -18.71 7.62 2.86
C ILE A 77 -19.29 7.05 4.15
N ASN A 78 -19.85 5.84 4.13
CA ASN A 78 -20.41 5.20 5.31
C ASN A 78 -19.34 4.85 6.35
N ARG A 79 -18.18 4.37 5.91
CA ARG A 79 -17.00 4.16 6.79
C ARG A 79 -16.54 5.46 7.43
N LEU A 80 -16.44 6.54 6.65
CA LEU A 80 -16.04 7.86 7.16
C LEU A 80 -17.02 8.41 8.20
N LYS A 81 -18.34 8.27 7.97
CA LYS A 81 -19.35 8.66 8.97
C LYS A 81 -19.20 7.84 10.26
N LYS A 82 -18.93 6.54 10.15
CA LYS A 82 -18.68 5.68 11.33
C LYS A 82 -17.44 6.12 12.09
N ILE A 83 -16.33 6.38 11.39
CA ILE A 83 -15.08 6.92 11.97
C ILE A 83 -15.38 8.23 12.70
N GLN A 84 -16.14 9.14 12.09
CA GLN A 84 -16.49 10.43 12.66
C GLN A 84 -17.18 10.29 14.03
N THR A 85 -18.13 9.36 14.17
CA THR A 85 -18.79 9.10 15.47
C THR A 85 -17.86 8.58 16.56
N LYS A 86 -16.72 8.01 16.19
CA LYS A 86 -15.72 7.43 17.11
C LYS A 86 -14.58 8.40 17.45
N LEU A 87 -14.49 9.55 16.77
CA LEU A 87 -13.42 10.52 17.04
C LEU A 87 -13.49 11.11 18.45
N GLU A 88 -14.66 11.08 19.11
CA GLU A 88 -14.78 11.46 20.53
C GLU A 88 -14.00 10.55 21.48
N SER A 89 -13.54 9.37 21.02
CA SER A 89 -12.62 8.54 21.79
C SER A 89 -11.16 9.02 21.74
N ILE A 90 -10.85 10.09 21.00
CA ILE A 90 -9.50 10.69 20.95
C ILE A 90 -9.48 11.92 21.85
N ASP A 91 -8.61 11.90 22.86
CA ASP A 91 -8.43 13.04 23.78
C ASP A 91 -7.63 14.20 23.15
N ASP A 92 -6.78 13.92 22.15
CA ASP A 92 -6.06 14.95 21.41
C ASP A 92 -7.02 15.73 20.48
N LEU A 93 -7.44 16.91 20.96
CA LEU A 93 -8.36 17.79 20.24
C LEU A 93 -7.82 18.20 18.85
N ARG A 94 -6.50 18.37 18.68
CA ARG A 94 -5.92 18.81 17.40
C ARG A 94 -6.02 17.71 16.34
N ILE A 95 -5.72 16.46 16.73
CA ILE A 95 -5.89 15.30 15.84
C ILE A 95 -7.37 15.11 15.52
N LYS A 96 -8.24 15.17 16.55
CA LYS A 96 -9.69 15.03 16.40
C LYS A 96 -10.26 16.04 15.41
N GLU A 97 -10.01 17.33 15.60
CA GLU A 97 -10.52 18.40 14.74
C GLU A 97 -9.98 18.27 13.32
N ARG A 98 -8.69 17.95 13.17
CA ARG A 98 -8.07 17.79 11.85
C ARG A 98 -8.72 16.65 11.07
N ILE A 99 -8.80 15.45 11.65
CA ILE A 99 -9.42 14.29 11.00
C ILE A 99 -10.88 14.59 10.65
N ASN A 100 -11.64 15.17 11.59
CA ASN A 100 -13.05 15.51 11.35
C ASN A 100 -13.22 16.49 10.19
N SER A 101 -12.38 17.53 10.11
CA SER A 101 -12.44 18.52 9.03
C SER A 101 -12.13 17.90 7.65
N ASP A 102 -11.12 17.03 7.59
CA ASP A 102 -10.76 16.31 6.37
C ASP A 102 -11.91 15.38 5.95
N ILE A 103 -12.51 14.65 6.89
CA ILE A 103 -13.67 13.77 6.63
C ILE A 103 -14.85 14.54 6.03
N ILE A 104 -15.21 15.69 6.61
CA ILE A 104 -16.33 16.50 6.13
C ILE A 104 -16.11 16.90 4.66
N TYR A 105 -14.92 17.39 4.33
CA TYR A 105 -14.58 17.76 2.96
C TYR A 105 -14.61 16.57 2.00
N ILE A 106 -13.95 15.47 2.38
CA ILE A 106 -13.83 14.28 1.53
C ILE A 106 -15.21 13.67 1.26
N VAL A 107 -16.10 13.62 2.25
CA VAL A 107 -17.47 13.13 2.07
C VAL A 107 -18.24 13.96 1.04
N GLU A 108 -18.14 15.29 1.07
CA GLU A 108 -18.80 16.12 0.05
C GLU A 108 -18.16 15.95 -1.33
N ALA A 109 -16.83 15.85 -1.41
CA ALA A 109 -16.14 15.65 -2.68
C ALA A 109 -16.44 14.30 -3.33
N LEU A 110 -16.53 13.21 -2.54
CA LEU A 110 -16.86 11.87 -3.04
C LEU A 110 -18.24 11.80 -3.70
N LYS A 111 -19.21 12.61 -3.25
CA LYS A 111 -20.55 12.68 -3.85
C LYS A 111 -20.56 13.30 -5.25
N LEU A 112 -19.50 14.02 -5.61
CA LEU A 112 -19.38 14.75 -6.87
C LEU A 112 -18.53 13.99 -7.90
N LEU A 113 -17.92 12.87 -7.52
CA LEU A 113 -17.12 12.07 -8.45
C LEU A 113 -18.02 11.38 -9.49
N GLU A 114 -17.48 11.25 -10.70
CA GLU A 114 -18.15 10.57 -11.80
C GLU A 114 -18.33 9.08 -11.50
N ASP A 115 -19.49 8.53 -11.84
CA ASP A 115 -19.75 7.09 -11.73
C ASP A 115 -19.13 6.36 -12.93
N GLU A 116 -18.54 5.20 -12.67
CA GLU A 116 -17.85 4.39 -13.67
C GLU A 116 -18.26 2.92 -13.53
N GLU A 117 -18.37 2.22 -14.66
CA GLU A 117 -18.52 0.77 -14.69
C GLU A 117 -17.21 0.08 -14.29
N VAL A 118 -17.29 -0.90 -13.40
CA VAL A 118 -16.13 -1.56 -12.82
C VAL A 118 -15.82 -2.85 -13.58
N THR A 119 -14.66 -2.85 -14.26
CA THR A 119 -14.14 -4.04 -14.94
C THR A 119 -13.00 -4.73 -14.18
N ALA A 120 -12.60 -4.20 -13.01
CA ALA A 120 -11.42 -4.63 -12.27
C ALA A 120 -11.46 -6.06 -11.74
N PHE A 121 -12.60 -6.74 -11.86
CA PHE A 121 -12.85 -8.10 -11.38
C PHE A 121 -13.43 -9.02 -12.48
N SER A 122 -13.24 -8.67 -13.76
CA SER A 122 -13.80 -9.41 -14.91
C SER A 122 -13.09 -10.74 -15.19
N MET A 123 -11.88 -10.93 -14.67
CA MET A 123 -11.00 -12.07 -14.96
C MET A 123 -10.60 -12.21 -16.44
N ASN A 124 -10.68 -11.13 -17.22
CA ASN A 124 -10.31 -11.16 -18.64
C ASN A 124 -8.79 -11.31 -18.86
N ARG A 125 -7.96 -10.93 -17.87
CA ARG A 125 -6.49 -11.02 -17.89
C ARG A 125 -5.84 -10.33 -19.10
N GLN A 126 -6.50 -9.29 -19.61
CA GLN A 126 -6.05 -8.52 -20.76
C GLN A 126 -5.62 -7.13 -20.30
N TYR A 127 -4.39 -6.74 -20.62
CA TYR A 127 -3.89 -5.42 -20.27
C TYR A 127 -4.02 -4.48 -21.48
N ASN A 128 -5.04 -3.61 -21.48
CA ASN A 128 -5.38 -2.74 -22.63
C ASN A 128 -5.54 -3.57 -23.93
N ASP A 129 -5.08 -3.05 -25.07
CA ASP A 129 -5.14 -3.75 -26.36
C ASP A 129 -3.93 -4.66 -26.63
N MET A 130 -3.25 -5.15 -25.57
CA MET A 130 -2.02 -5.93 -25.72
C MET A 130 -2.28 -7.42 -25.91
N GLU A 131 -1.57 -8.01 -26.87
CA GLU A 131 -1.47 -9.47 -27.04
C GLU A 131 -0.28 -10.00 -26.24
N LEU A 132 -0.56 -10.67 -25.12
CA LEU A 132 0.42 -11.43 -24.35
C LEU A 132 0.28 -12.91 -24.72
N SER A 133 1.41 -13.63 -24.85
CA SER A 133 1.37 -15.09 -24.90
C SER A 133 0.78 -15.64 -23.60
N ASP A 134 0.29 -16.87 -23.62
CA ASP A 134 -0.28 -17.50 -22.43
C ASP A 134 0.75 -17.56 -21.29
N GLU A 135 2.01 -17.90 -21.61
CA GLU A 135 3.12 -17.95 -20.66
C GLU A 135 3.42 -16.56 -20.07
N ALA A 136 3.50 -15.52 -20.90
CA ALA A 136 3.76 -14.15 -20.44
C ALA A 136 2.62 -13.63 -19.57
N ARG A 137 1.36 -13.93 -19.95
CA ARG A 137 0.17 -13.55 -19.20
C ARG A 137 0.11 -14.26 -17.84
N ASP A 138 0.45 -15.54 -17.78
CA ASP A 138 0.52 -16.33 -16.54
C ASP A 138 1.63 -15.81 -15.62
N ALA A 139 2.84 -15.60 -16.15
CA ALA A 139 3.95 -15.04 -15.39
C ALA A 139 3.63 -13.64 -14.83
N LEU A 140 3.05 -12.77 -15.66
CA LEU A 140 2.62 -11.43 -15.22
C LEU A 140 1.55 -11.50 -14.13
N THR A 141 0.56 -12.39 -14.29
CA THR A 141 -0.52 -12.54 -13.30
C THR A 141 0.05 -12.98 -11.95
N LEU A 142 0.95 -13.97 -11.93
CA LEU A 142 1.58 -14.45 -10.72
C LEU A 142 2.40 -13.34 -10.03
N PHE A 143 3.26 -12.67 -10.80
CA PHE A 143 4.07 -11.57 -10.32
C PHE A 143 3.23 -10.46 -9.69
N LEU A 144 2.16 -10.03 -10.35
CA LEU A 144 1.31 -8.97 -9.82
C LEU A 144 0.65 -9.36 -8.49
N PHE A 145 0.23 -10.61 -8.32
CA PHE A 145 -0.31 -11.08 -7.04
C PHE A 145 0.74 -11.13 -5.93
N GLU A 146 1.95 -11.62 -6.24
CA GLU A 146 3.04 -11.75 -5.27
C GLU A 146 3.54 -10.36 -4.85
N GLU A 147 3.91 -9.52 -5.81
CA GLU A 147 4.48 -8.21 -5.52
C GLU A 147 3.44 -7.23 -4.95
N SER A 148 2.19 -7.20 -5.42
CA SER A 148 1.19 -6.31 -4.79
C SER A 148 0.92 -6.67 -3.33
N TYR A 149 0.97 -7.96 -2.97
CA TYR A 149 0.87 -8.39 -1.58
C TYR A 149 2.12 -7.99 -0.77
N LYS A 150 3.31 -8.28 -1.30
CA LYS A 150 4.59 -7.90 -0.70
C LYS A 150 4.65 -6.40 -0.42
N GLU A 151 4.31 -5.55 -1.39
CA GLU A 151 4.41 -4.10 -1.22
C GLU A 151 3.45 -3.57 -0.16
N TYR A 152 2.23 -4.09 -0.10
CA TYR A 152 1.31 -3.77 0.99
C TYR A 152 1.85 -4.22 2.36
N GLU A 153 2.43 -5.41 2.44
CA GLU A 153 3.05 -5.92 3.66
C GLU A 153 4.22 -5.03 4.11
N LEU A 154 5.13 -4.68 3.20
CA LEU A 154 6.28 -3.82 3.45
C LEU A 154 5.86 -2.43 3.94
N ILE A 155 4.82 -1.82 3.36
CA ILE A 155 4.27 -0.54 3.83
C ILE A 155 3.93 -0.63 5.33
N LEU A 156 3.24 -1.69 5.76
CA LEU A 156 2.83 -1.86 7.14
C LEU A 156 4.02 -2.20 8.06
N VAL A 157 4.92 -3.08 7.62
CA VAL A 157 6.13 -3.47 8.36
C VAL A 157 7.04 -2.26 8.62
N TYR A 158 7.34 -1.48 7.59
CA TYR A 158 8.16 -0.28 7.72
C TYR A 158 7.45 0.81 8.52
N ASN A 159 6.13 0.97 8.36
CA ASN A 159 5.37 1.93 9.16
C ASN A 159 5.41 1.58 10.66
N TYR A 160 5.23 0.30 11.00
CA TYR A 160 5.34 -0.16 12.37
C TYR A 160 6.75 0.06 12.92
N SER A 161 7.77 -0.30 12.14
CA SER A 161 9.18 -0.13 12.52
C SER A 161 9.53 1.33 12.78
N LYS A 162 9.06 2.23 11.91
CA LYS A 162 9.22 3.68 12.05
C LYS A 162 8.52 4.21 13.29
N ALA A 163 7.28 3.80 13.54
CA ALA A 163 6.49 4.29 14.67
C ALA A 163 7.08 3.85 16.02
N ASN A 164 7.75 2.69 16.07
CA ASN A 164 8.36 2.12 17.28
C ASN A 164 9.88 2.33 17.38
N SER A 165 10.48 3.14 16.50
CA SER A 165 11.91 3.43 16.49
C SER A 165 12.20 4.87 16.94
N ASN A 166 13.20 5.02 17.80
CA ASN A 166 13.75 6.31 18.22
C ASN A 166 14.93 6.78 17.35
N SER A 167 15.36 5.98 16.36
CA SER A 167 16.47 6.35 15.48
C SER A 167 15.98 7.20 14.31
N ALA A 168 16.33 8.48 14.31
CA ALA A 168 16.02 9.38 13.18
C ALA A 168 16.62 8.88 11.85
N PHE A 169 17.78 8.21 11.90
CA PHE A 169 18.42 7.65 10.72
C PHE A 169 17.61 6.49 10.12
N LEU A 170 17.19 5.53 10.96
CA LEU A 170 16.35 4.42 10.51
C LEU A 170 14.97 4.92 10.06
N ASN A 171 14.39 5.88 10.77
CA ASN A 171 13.09 6.44 10.43
C ASN A 171 13.09 7.14 9.06
N ARG A 172 14.21 7.78 8.67
CA ARG A 172 14.40 8.30 7.30
C ARG A 172 14.37 7.17 6.27
N ILE A 173 15.08 6.07 6.53
CA ILE A 173 15.14 4.93 5.61
C ILE A 173 13.76 4.29 5.46
N TYR A 174 13.07 4.02 6.57
CA TYR A 174 11.72 3.45 6.53
C TYR A 174 10.74 4.36 5.77
N GLU A 175 10.80 5.68 5.94
CA GLU A 175 9.95 6.59 5.19
C GLU A 175 10.18 6.50 3.68
N ILE A 176 11.43 6.40 3.24
CA ILE A 176 11.77 6.25 1.82
C ILE A 176 11.22 4.92 1.29
N LEU A 177 11.46 3.82 2.01
CA LEU A 177 10.98 2.49 1.61
C LEU A 177 9.44 2.43 1.56
N ILE A 178 8.73 3.04 2.52
CA ILE A 178 7.26 3.19 2.47
C ILE A 178 6.84 3.94 1.20
N GLY A 179 7.51 5.05 0.87
CA GLY A 179 7.21 5.83 -0.31
C GLY A 179 7.35 5.05 -1.61
N GLU A 180 8.44 4.28 -1.74
CA GLU A 180 8.67 3.41 -2.89
C GLU A 180 7.63 2.28 -2.97
N SER A 181 7.35 1.60 -1.86
CA SER A 181 6.35 0.52 -1.82
C SER A 181 4.94 1.02 -2.14
N VAL A 182 4.55 2.22 -1.70
CA VAL A 182 3.27 2.84 -2.09
C VAL A 182 3.22 3.06 -3.61
N PHE A 183 4.32 3.49 -4.22
CA PHE A 183 4.39 3.69 -5.66
C PHE A 183 4.30 2.36 -6.44
N HIS A 184 5.00 1.32 -6.00
CA HIS A 184 4.91 -0.02 -6.59
C HIS A 184 3.49 -0.59 -6.44
N LEU A 185 2.92 -0.55 -5.24
CA LEU A 185 1.56 -1.01 -4.98
C LEU A 185 0.52 -0.31 -5.88
N ARG A 186 0.67 1.00 -6.10
CA ARG A 186 -0.19 1.74 -7.04
C ARG A 186 -0.04 1.24 -8.47
N SER A 187 1.20 1.10 -8.93
CA SER A 187 1.52 0.67 -10.29
C SER A 187 0.97 -0.74 -10.57
N PHE A 188 1.19 -1.67 -9.64
CA PHE A 188 0.70 -3.04 -9.76
C PHE A 188 -0.83 -3.11 -9.60
N GLY A 189 -1.40 -2.37 -8.66
CA GLY A 189 -2.84 -2.30 -8.44
C GLY A 189 -3.61 -1.79 -9.67
N GLU A 190 -3.14 -0.71 -10.31
CA GLU A 190 -3.70 -0.20 -11.58
C GLU A 190 -3.61 -1.23 -12.70
N MET A 191 -2.48 -1.94 -12.79
CA MET A 191 -2.27 -2.98 -13.78
C MET A 191 -3.23 -4.15 -13.58
N MET A 192 -3.38 -4.62 -12.35
CA MET A 192 -4.34 -5.67 -11.98
C MET A 192 -5.79 -5.24 -12.24
N ALA A 193 -6.15 -3.99 -11.92
CA ALA A 193 -7.47 -3.43 -12.20
C ALA A 193 -7.76 -3.36 -13.70
N THR A 194 -6.77 -2.99 -14.50
CA THR A 194 -6.88 -2.99 -15.96
C THR A 194 -7.08 -4.40 -16.50
N MET A 195 -6.33 -5.37 -15.97
CA MET A 195 -6.42 -6.80 -16.33
C MET A 195 -7.68 -7.50 -15.81
N GLY A 196 -8.47 -6.85 -14.96
CA GLY A 196 -9.66 -7.45 -14.36
C GLY A 196 -9.37 -8.49 -13.28
N ILE A 197 -8.17 -8.47 -12.69
CA ILE A 197 -7.70 -9.41 -11.67
C ILE A 197 -7.37 -8.73 -10.33
N LEU A 198 -7.87 -7.51 -10.11
CA LEU A 198 -7.60 -6.78 -8.87
C LEU A 198 -8.04 -7.61 -7.66
N ALA A 199 -7.13 -7.74 -6.69
CA ALA A 199 -7.43 -8.35 -5.42
C ALA A 199 -7.03 -7.39 -4.29
N VAL A 200 -7.71 -7.56 -3.16
CA VAL A 200 -7.34 -6.87 -1.92
C VAL A 200 -6.23 -7.65 -1.26
N PRO A 201 -5.17 -6.98 -0.77
CA PRO A 201 -4.16 -7.63 0.04
C PRO A 201 -4.76 -8.36 1.24
N ARG A 202 -4.13 -9.47 1.63
CA ARG A 202 -4.55 -10.25 2.79
C ARG A 202 -4.19 -9.52 4.07
N MET A 203 -4.80 -9.95 5.18
CA MET A 203 -4.38 -9.53 6.51
C MET A 203 -2.88 -9.82 6.72
N VAL A 204 -2.13 -8.86 7.24
CA VAL A 204 -0.75 -9.06 7.68
C VAL A 204 -0.75 -9.52 9.13
N MET A 205 -0.15 -10.69 9.37
CA MET A 205 -0.06 -11.28 10.71
C MET A 205 0.92 -10.49 11.59
N GLU A 206 0.69 -10.50 12.90
CA GLU A 206 1.45 -9.66 13.84
C GLU A 206 2.94 -9.99 13.86
N GLU A 207 3.27 -11.27 13.71
CA GLU A 207 4.62 -11.80 13.70
C GLU A 207 5.46 -11.30 12.51
N ILE A 208 4.81 -10.84 11.44
CA ILE A 208 5.49 -10.32 10.25
C ILE A 208 6.03 -8.91 10.51
N TYR A 209 5.22 -8.02 11.10
CA TYR A 209 5.62 -6.62 11.33
C TYR A 209 6.20 -6.37 12.72
N LYS A 210 5.97 -7.25 13.69
CA LYS A 210 6.60 -7.23 15.02
C LYS A 210 7.77 -8.22 15.10
N PHE A 211 8.69 -8.14 14.14
CA PHE A 211 9.89 -9.00 14.14
C PHE A 211 10.80 -8.68 15.33
N GLU A 212 11.49 -9.71 15.86
CA GLU A 212 12.39 -9.56 17.01
C GLU A 212 13.82 -9.19 16.61
N ASP A 213 14.24 -9.54 15.38
CA ASP A 213 15.59 -9.35 14.90
C ASP A 213 15.62 -8.50 13.61
N LEU A 214 15.90 -7.21 13.79
CA LEU A 214 16.04 -6.26 12.69
C LEU A 214 17.18 -6.62 11.73
N GLU A 215 18.25 -7.22 12.22
CA GLU A 215 19.39 -7.60 11.36
C GLU A 215 18.98 -8.73 10.41
N GLN A 216 18.34 -9.77 10.93
CA GLN A 216 17.83 -10.86 10.11
C GLN A 216 16.73 -10.41 9.16
N PHE A 217 15.84 -9.51 9.60
CA PHE A 217 14.82 -8.92 8.74
C PHE A 217 15.45 -8.20 7.53
N LEU A 218 16.46 -7.34 7.76
CA LEU A 218 17.14 -6.62 6.68
C LEU A 218 17.92 -7.55 5.74
N LEU A 219 18.59 -8.58 6.28
CA LEU A 219 19.29 -9.57 5.47
C LEU A 219 18.33 -10.39 4.59
N GLY A 220 17.18 -10.78 5.14
CA GLY A 220 16.11 -11.46 4.43
C GLY A 220 15.53 -10.59 3.31
N GLY A 221 15.20 -9.33 3.62
CA GLY A 221 14.68 -8.37 2.64
C GLY A 221 15.66 -8.14 1.48
N ILE A 222 16.97 -8.02 1.74
CA ILE A 222 17.98 -7.89 0.68
C ILE A 222 18.01 -9.11 -0.25
N ASP A 223 17.85 -10.33 0.29
CA ASP A 223 17.79 -11.55 -0.51
C ASP A 223 16.50 -11.61 -1.34
N GLU A 224 15.39 -11.17 -0.77
CA GLU A 224 14.09 -11.09 -1.44
C GLU A 224 14.13 -10.10 -2.62
N GLU A 225 14.68 -8.90 -2.45
CA GLU A 225 14.81 -7.94 -3.55
C GLU A 225 15.73 -8.43 -4.68
N ARG A 226 16.76 -9.23 -4.34
CA ARG A 226 17.58 -9.87 -5.38
C ARG A 226 16.76 -10.86 -6.22
N LYS A 227 15.83 -11.60 -5.61
CA LYS A 227 14.94 -12.52 -6.33
C LYS A 227 13.90 -11.76 -7.16
N ALA A 228 13.28 -10.73 -6.58
CA ALA A 228 12.33 -9.87 -7.28
C ALA A 228 12.94 -9.26 -8.55
N LYS A 229 14.22 -8.87 -8.48
CA LYS A 229 14.98 -8.40 -9.64
C LYS A 229 15.14 -9.44 -10.75
N GLU A 230 15.49 -10.69 -10.41
CA GLU A 230 15.58 -11.76 -11.41
C GLU A 230 14.22 -12.05 -12.05
N ASN A 231 13.14 -12.02 -11.26
CA ASN A 231 11.77 -12.15 -11.76
C ASN A 231 11.39 -11.01 -12.73
N CYS A 232 11.67 -9.74 -12.36
CA CYS A 232 11.45 -8.59 -13.22
C CYS A 232 12.22 -8.70 -14.55
N LYS A 233 13.47 -9.18 -14.50
CA LYS A 233 14.28 -9.38 -15.70
C LYS A 233 13.72 -10.51 -16.58
N ALA A 234 13.27 -11.61 -15.99
CA ALA A 234 12.64 -12.69 -16.71
C ALA A 234 11.35 -12.24 -17.41
N LEU A 235 10.50 -11.46 -16.71
CA LEU A 235 9.29 -10.87 -17.27
C LEU A 235 9.60 -9.87 -18.38
N SER A 236 10.56 -8.96 -18.15
CA SER A 236 11.02 -7.99 -19.16
C SER A 236 11.45 -8.70 -20.44
N ASN A 237 12.25 -9.77 -20.33
CA ASN A 237 12.67 -10.56 -21.49
C ASN A 237 11.47 -11.23 -22.20
N ALA A 238 10.54 -11.82 -21.44
CA ALA A 238 9.37 -12.51 -22.00
C ALA A 238 8.43 -11.57 -22.77
N VAL A 239 8.33 -10.30 -22.35
CA VAL A 239 7.47 -9.30 -23.00
C VAL A 239 8.22 -8.40 -24.00
N SER A 240 9.56 -8.37 -23.96
CA SER A 240 10.39 -7.45 -24.76
C SER A 240 10.18 -7.55 -26.26
N GLN A 241 9.85 -8.75 -26.77
CA GLN A 241 9.63 -8.97 -28.20
C GLN A 241 8.26 -8.47 -28.68
N THR A 242 7.30 -8.32 -27.77
CA THR A 242 5.91 -7.94 -28.10
C THR A 242 5.55 -6.55 -27.59
N ASN A 243 6.25 -6.02 -26.56
CA ASN A 243 5.95 -4.72 -25.99
C ASN A 243 7.16 -4.03 -25.31
N ALA A 244 7.70 -3.00 -25.97
CA ALA A 244 8.84 -2.23 -25.46
C ALA A 244 8.52 -1.39 -24.21
N HIS A 245 7.27 -0.91 -24.07
CA HIS A 245 6.87 -0.12 -22.90
C HIS A 245 6.85 -0.99 -21.64
N PHE A 246 6.35 -2.22 -21.74
CA PHE A 246 6.29 -3.16 -20.62
C PHE A 246 7.67 -3.67 -20.20
N ALA A 247 8.56 -3.92 -21.17
CA ALA A 247 9.96 -4.21 -20.87
C ALA A 247 10.64 -3.04 -20.16
N SER A 248 10.39 -1.80 -20.61
CA SER A 248 10.90 -0.58 -19.97
C SER A 248 10.34 -0.37 -18.57
N PHE A 249 9.07 -0.72 -18.32
CA PHE A 249 8.47 -0.66 -16.99
C PHE A 249 9.17 -1.63 -16.02
N PHE A 250 9.38 -2.88 -16.40
CA PHE A 250 10.08 -3.84 -15.55
C PHE A 250 11.56 -3.51 -15.34
N GLU A 251 12.23 -2.92 -16.34
CA GLU A 251 13.57 -2.38 -16.17
C GLU A 251 13.61 -1.19 -15.19
N PHE A 252 12.59 -0.32 -15.27
CA PHE A 252 12.43 0.78 -14.34
C PHE A 252 12.23 0.29 -12.89
N ILE A 253 11.30 -0.65 -12.65
CA ILE A 253 11.11 -1.28 -11.32
C ILE A 253 12.40 -1.96 -10.85
N ASN A 254 13.07 -2.74 -11.71
CA ASN A 254 14.34 -3.41 -11.38
C ASN A 254 15.42 -2.43 -10.90
N ASN A 255 15.45 -1.22 -11.46
CA ASN A 255 16.37 -0.17 -11.04
C ASN A 255 16.01 0.41 -9.66
N GLN A 256 14.72 0.50 -9.32
CA GLN A 256 14.28 0.92 -7.98
C GLN A 256 14.69 -0.10 -6.92
N GLU A 257 14.59 -1.41 -7.23
CA GLU A 257 15.03 -2.47 -6.30
C GLU A 257 16.53 -2.39 -5.95
N ASN A 258 17.38 -1.87 -6.86
CA ASN A 258 18.78 -1.61 -6.52
C ASN A 258 18.90 -0.61 -5.37
N TYR A 259 18.04 0.41 -5.38
CA TYR A 259 18.07 1.45 -4.36
C TYR A 259 17.49 0.94 -3.04
N HIS A 260 16.48 0.08 -3.06
CA HIS A 260 15.95 -0.57 -1.85
C HIS A 260 17.02 -1.41 -1.16
N ILE A 261 17.77 -2.21 -1.94
CA ILE A 261 18.92 -2.97 -1.45
C ILE A 261 19.96 -2.04 -0.81
N ALA A 262 20.29 -0.91 -1.46
CA ALA A 262 21.25 0.04 -0.93
C ALA A 262 20.79 0.64 0.41
N LEU A 263 19.51 1.01 0.52
CA LEU A 263 18.93 1.53 1.76
C LEU A 263 18.94 0.51 2.89
N MET A 264 18.63 -0.76 2.61
CA MET A 264 18.70 -1.83 3.60
C MET A 264 20.14 -2.11 4.03
N GLN A 265 21.11 -2.03 3.11
CA GLN A 265 22.55 -2.14 3.44
C GLN A 265 23.04 -0.96 4.29
N GLU A 266 22.56 0.27 4.03
CA GLU A 266 22.83 1.43 4.87
C GLU A 266 22.29 1.22 6.30
N ALA A 267 21.04 0.74 6.41
CA ALA A 267 20.42 0.42 7.70
C ALA A 267 21.21 -0.68 8.45
N LEU A 268 21.60 -1.75 7.76
CA LEU A 268 22.39 -2.85 8.31
C LEU A 268 23.74 -2.35 8.84
N THR A 269 24.46 -1.56 8.04
CA THR A 269 25.74 -0.96 8.45
C THR A 269 25.58 -0.11 9.70
N TYR A 270 24.52 0.72 9.74
CA TYR A 270 24.23 1.55 10.90
C TYR A 270 23.99 0.72 12.16
N ILE A 271 23.13 -0.30 12.12
CA ILE A 271 22.83 -1.11 13.32
C ILE A 271 24.05 -1.89 13.82
N LEU A 272 24.89 -2.41 12.92
CA LEU A 272 26.12 -3.12 13.30
C LEU A 272 27.11 -2.17 13.99
N SER A 273 27.26 -0.94 13.47
CA SER A 273 28.11 0.07 14.11
C SER A 273 27.63 0.47 15.52
N GLN A 274 26.33 0.39 15.80
CA GLN A 274 25.81 0.69 17.14
C GLN A 274 26.11 -0.47 18.11
N LYS A 275 26.11 -1.72 17.64
CA LYS A 275 26.45 -2.89 18.47
C LYS A 275 27.92 -2.93 18.88
N GLU A 276 28.82 -2.46 18.03
CA GLU A 276 30.26 -2.41 18.30
C GLU A 276 30.66 -1.31 19.31
N ASN A 277 29.76 -0.34 19.57
CA ASN A 277 30.00 0.80 20.46
C ASN A 277 29.36 0.64 21.86
N ILE A 278 28.83 -0.54 22.18
CA ILE A 278 28.26 -0.92 23.49
C ILE A 278 29.18 -1.96 24.15
#